data_AF-A0A9X1TXT1-F1
#
_entry.id   AF-A0A9X1TXT1-F1
#
_cell.length_a   1.000
_cell.length_b   1.000
_cell.length_c   1.000
_cell.angle_alpha   90.00
_cell.angle_beta   90.00
_cell.angle_gamma   90.00
#
_symmetry.space_group_name_H-M   'P 1'
#
loop_
_entity.id
_entity.type
_entity.pdbx_description
1 polymer ?
#
loop_
_entity_poly.entity_id
_entity_poly.type
_entity_poly.pdbx_seq_one_letter_code
_entity_poly.pdbx_strand_id
1 'polypeptide(L)'
;MSRLGFRIILMASVLALSACATPRMHSEDELNSASLACGLTYGELIQDEEAKKLLILFRAKPTPEHRRCVYDWARKQHLKLVVIDAINFPEEK
;
A
#
# COMPACT_ATOMS: atom_id res chain seq x y z
N MET A 1 -20.46 -23.51 -36.90
CA MET A 1 -19.44 -23.15 -35.90
C MET A 1 -19.72 -23.93 -34.62
N SER A 2 -18.90 -24.94 -34.35
CA SER A 2 -19.18 -25.99 -33.36
C SER A 2 -19.16 -25.44 -31.93
N ARG A 3 -20.26 -25.67 -31.17
CA ARG A 3 -20.44 -25.27 -29.76
C ARG A 3 -19.30 -25.72 -28.81
N LEU A 4 -18.52 -26.70 -29.25
CA LEU A 4 -17.36 -27.27 -28.53
C LEU A 4 -16.16 -26.31 -28.48
N GLY A 5 -15.89 -25.54 -29.54
CA GLY A 5 -14.75 -24.62 -29.60
C GLY A 5 -14.91 -23.40 -28.68
N PHE A 6 -16.16 -22.92 -28.54
CA PHE A 6 -16.48 -21.79 -27.66
C PHE A 6 -16.27 -22.11 -26.17
N ARG A 7 -16.50 -23.37 -25.76
CA ARG A 7 -16.32 -23.81 -24.36
C ARG A 7 -14.85 -23.90 -23.94
N ILE A 8 -13.97 -24.34 -24.84
CA ILE A 8 -12.53 -24.49 -24.55
C ILE A 8 -11.88 -23.11 -24.38
N ILE A 9 -12.27 -22.13 -25.20
CA ILE A 9 -11.78 -20.75 -25.11
C ILE A 9 -12.19 -20.13 -23.76
N LEU A 10 -13.43 -20.34 -23.32
CA LEU A 10 -13.92 -19.80 -22.05
C LEU A 10 -13.18 -20.40 -20.83
N MET A 11 -12.82 -21.68 -20.89
CA MET A 11 -12.11 -22.38 -19.81
C MET A 11 -10.64 -21.92 -19.70
N ALA A 12 -9.97 -21.67 -20.82
CA ALA A 12 -8.60 -21.17 -20.85
C ALA A 12 -8.48 -19.75 -20.25
N SER A 13 -9.49 -18.89 -20.42
CA SER A 13 -9.50 -17.54 -19.84
C SER A 13 -9.56 -17.51 -18.31
N VAL A 14 -10.12 -18.52 -17.65
CA VAL A 14 -10.22 -18.56 -16.17
C VAL A 14 -8.88 -18.91 -15.52
N LEU A 15 -8.08 -19.76 -16.18
CA LEU A 15 -6.75 -20.19 -15.69
C LEU A 15 -5.69 -19.09 -15.82
N ALA A 16 -5.85 -18.15 -16.76
CA ALA A 16 -4.94 -17.01 -16.89
C ALA A 16 -5.15 -15.93 -15.80
N LEU A 17 -6.31 -15.89 -15.15
CA LEU A 17 -6.62 -14.90 -14.10
C LEU A 17 -6.13 -15.31 -12.69
N SER A 18 -5.62 -16.52 -12.51
CA SER A 18 -5.10 -16.98 -11.21
C SER A 18 -3.62 -16.66 -10.98
N ALA A 19 -3.03 -15.74 -11.74
CA ALA A 19 -1.72 -15.20 -11.39
C ALA A 19 -1.83 -14.50 -10.03
N CYS A 20 -1.31 -15.14 -8.98
CA CYS A 20 -1.25 -14.59 -7.63
C CYS A 20 -0.57 -13.22 -7.69
N ALA A 21 -1.33 -12.16 -7.45
CA ALA A 21 -0.79 -10.81 -7.35
C ALA A 21 0.11 -10.74 -6.11
N THR A 22 1.43 -10.86 -6.32
CA THR A 22 2.42 -10.65 -5.27
C THR A 22 2.30 -9.21 -4.77
N PRO A 23 2.24 -8.96 -3.45
CA PRO A 23 2.23 -7.60 -2.91
C PRO A 23 3.44 -6.81 -3.44
N ARG A 24 3.17 -5.75 -4.20
CA ARG A 24 4.18 -4.82 -4.70
C ARG A 24 4.67 -3.96 -3.53
N MET A 25 5.98 -3.79 -3.45
CA MET A 25 6.60 -2.79 -2.60
C MET A 25 6.68 -1.48 -3.39
N HIS A 26 6.29 -0.37 -2.75
CA HIS A 26 6.41 0.96 -3.34
C HIS A 26 7.83 1.46 -3.19
N SER A 27 8.33 2.16 -4.20
CA SER A 27 9.63 2.82 -4.07
C SER A 27 9.55 3.98 -3.08
N GLU A 28 10.71 4.40 -2.57
CA GLU A 28 10.80 5.56 -1.69
C GLU A 28 10.24 6.83 -2.35
N ASP A 29 10.47 7.01 -3.65
CA ASP A 29 9.91 8.13 -4.42
C ASP A 29 8.37 8.10 -4.49
N GLU A 30 7.76 6.92 -4.65
CA GLU A 30 6.30 6.77 -4.63
C GLU A 30 5.72 7.12 -3.26
N LEU A 31 6.37 6.66 -2.19
CA LEU A 31 5.98 6.93 -0.81
C LEU A 31 6.14 8.42 -0.47
N ASN A 32 7.26 9.03 -0.86
CA ASN A 32 7.51 10.45 -0.68
C ASN A 32 6.52 11.32 -1.46
N SER A 33 6.19 10.93 -2.70
CA SER A 33 5.16 11.63 -3.49
C SER A 33 3.80 11.57 -2.80
N ALA A 34 3.42 10.42 -2.24
CA ALA A 34 2.19 10.25 -1.48
C ALA A 34 2.18 11.07 -0.18
N SER A 35 3.31 11.11 0.54
CA SER A 35 3.50 11.92 1.73
C SER A 35 3.25 13.40 1.43
N LEU A 36 3.96 13.95 0.43
CA LEU A 36 3.87 15.36 0.07
C LEU A 36 2.45 15.75 -0.36
N ALA A 37 1.77 14.87 -1.10
CA ALA A 37 0.38 15.08 -1.51
C ALA A 37 -0.59 15.19 -0.31
N CYS A 38 -0.23 14.61 0.83
CA CYS A 38 -0.99 14.66 2.08
C CYS A 38 -0.51 15.73 3.07
N GLY A 39 0.38 16.65 2.68
CA GLY A 39 0.94 17.66 3.59
C GLY A 39 1.93 17.06 4.62
N LEU A 40 2.45 15.88 4.33
CA LEU A 40 3.53 15.24 5.07
C LEU A 40 4.89 15.65 4.49
N THR A 41 5.98 15.27 5.16
CA THR A 41 7.35 15.42 4.66
C THR A 41 7.94 14.08 4.22
N TYR A 42 9.12 14.12 3.61
CA TYR A 42 9.89 12.95 3.21
C TYR A 42 10.13 12.01 4.40
N GLY A 43 10.07 10.70 4.13
CA GLY A 43 10.36 9.67 5.14
C GLY A 43 9.25 9.42 6.18
N GLU A 44 8.12 10.12 6.13
CA GLU A 44 7.01 9.89 7.07
C GLU A 44 6.09 8.73 6.66
N LEU A 45 6.23 8.22 5.44
CA LEU A 45 5.56 6.99 4.98
C LEU A 45 6.60 5.93 4.65
N ILE A 46 6.45 4.76 5.28
CA ILE A 46 7.40 3.65 5.16
C ILE A 46 6.64 2.35 4.87
N GLN A 47 7.24 1.46 4.08
CA GLN A 47 6.83 0.07 3.96
C GLN A 47 7.93 -0.86 4.47
N ASP A 48 7.52 -1.88 5.20
CA ASP A 48 8.40 -2.93 5.69
C ASP A 48 8.50 -4.07 4.64
N GLU A 49 9.72 -4.58 4.41
CA GLU A 49 9.97 -5.64 3.41
C GLU A 49 9.34 -6.98 3.78
N GLU A 50 9.31 -7.32 5.07
CA GLU A 50 8.70 -8.55 5.60
C GLU A 50 7.17 -8.41 5.60
N ALA A 51 6.66 -7.18 5.76
CA ALA A 51 5.24 -6.87 5.82
C ALA A 51 4.76 -5.89 4.73
N LYS A 52 5.01 -6.22 3.45
CA LYS A 52 4.71 -5.40 2.25
C LYS A 52 3.29 -4.82 2.13
N LYS A 53 2.32 -5.38 2.86
CA LYS A 53 0.92 -4.87 2.89
C LYS A 53 0.70 -3.75 3.90
N LEU A 54 1.69 -3.45 4.74
CA LEU A 54 1.61 -2.38 5.72
C LEU A 54 2.13 -1.09 5.10
N LEU A 55 1.45 0.01 5.44
CA LEU A 55 1.92 1.37 5.24
C LEU A 55 2.02 1.99 6.63
N ILE A 56 3.22 2.43 7.00
CA ILE A 56 3.48 3.01 8.31
C ILE A 56 3.53 4.53 8.13
N LEU A 57 2.64 5.25 8.83
CA LEU A 57 2.74 6.69 9.01
C LEU A 57 3.52 6.97 10.29
N PHE A 58 4.73 7.52 10.13
CA PHE A 58 5.63 7.87 11.21
C PHE A 58 5.68 9.39 11.36
N ARG A 59 4.85 9.94 12.25
CA ARG A 59 4.76 11.39 12.51
C ARG A 59 4.33 11.60 13.95
N ALA A 60 4.92 12.58 14.62
CA ALA A 60 4.42 13.02 15.92
C ALA A 60 3.09 13.78 15.72
N LYS A 61 2.03 13.34 16.41
CA LYS A 61 0.70 13.99 16.42
C LYS A 61 0.16 14.34 15.02
N PRO A 62 -0.01 13.36 14.10
CA PRO A 62 -0.58 13.63 12.79
C PRO A 62 -2.03 14.12 12.93
N THR A 63 -2.37 15.21 12.22
CA THR A 63 -3.73 15.77 12.21
C THR A 63 -4.73 14.73 11.69
N PRO A 64 -6.03 14.85 12.02
CA PRO A 64 -7.07 14.01 11.43
C PRO A 64 -7.08 14.04 9.89
N GLU A 65 -6.75 15.19 9.30
CA GLU A 65 -6.68 15.38 7.85
C GLU A 65 -5.52 14.60 7.23
N HIS A 66 -4.32 14.67 7.82
CA HIS A 66 -3.17 13.86 7.40
C HIS A 66 -3.52 12.37 7.43
N ARG A 67 -4.09 11.89 8.55
CA ARG A 67 -4.46 10.48 8.70
C ARG A 67 -5.49 10.04 7.66
N ARG A 68 -6.49 10.86 7.38
CA ARG A 68 -7.52 10.56 6.38
C ARG A 68 -6.93 10.52 4.97
N CYS A 69 -6.11 11.50 4.59
CA CYS A 69 -5.48 11.53 3.28
C CYS A 69 -4.62 10.28 3.02
N VAL A 70 -3.75 9.93 3.99
CA VAL A 70 -2.92 8.73 3.89
C VAL A 70 -3.77 7.46 3.87
N TYR A 71 -4.84 7.40 4.66
CA TYR A 71 -5.75 6.26 4.66
C TYR A 71 -6.41 6.06 3.29
N ASP A 72 -6.87 7.13 2.65
CA ASP A 72 -7.49 7.09 1.33
C ASP A 72 -6.48 6.64 0.26
N TRP A 73 -5.24 7.10 0.34
CA TRP A 73 -4.17 6.64 -0.54
C TRP A 73 -3.85 5.15 -0.31
N ALA A 74 -3.66 4.73 0.95
CA ALA A 74 -3.39 3.34 1.32
C ALA A 74 -4.48 2.40 0.82
N ARG A 75 -5.76 2.81 0.94
CA ARG A 75 -6.91 2.03 0.44
C ARG A 75 -6.86 1.82 -1.06
N LYS A 76 -6.47 2.84 -1.85
CA LYS A 76 -6.30 2.74 -3.30
C LYS A 76 -5.16 1.79 -3.68
N GLN A 77 -4.11 1.73 -2.86
CA GLN A 77 -2.96 0.83 -3.05
C GLN A 77 -3.15 -0.56 -2.40
N HIS A 78 -4.33 -0.86 -1.86
CA HIS A 78 -4.62 -2.11 -1.14
C HIS A 78 -3.71 -2.36 0.08
N LEU A 79 -3.27 -1.30 0.74
CA LEU A 79 -2.42 -1.32 1.92
C LEU A 79 -3.24 -1.14 3.21
N LYS A 80 -2.68 -1.62 4.32
CA LYS A 80 -3.18 -1.38 5.67
C LYS A 80 -2.35 -0.29 6.33
N LEU A 81 -2.99 0.83 6.66
CA LEU A 81 -2.35 1.93 7.36
C LEU A 81 -2.16 1.60 8.85
N VAL A 82 -0.94 1.77 9.34
CA VAL A 82 -0.57 1.78 10.75
C VAL A 82 -0.04 3.19 11.05
N VAL A 83 -0.58 3.83 12.09
CA VAL A 83 -0.13 5.16 12.50
C VAL A 83 0.69 5.00 13.77
N ILE A 84 1.96 5.36 13.69
CA ILE A 84 2.86 5.42 14.83
C ILE A 84 2.94 6.89 15.24
N ASP A 85 2.30 7.21 16.37
CA ASP A 85 2.51 8.51 17.00
C ASP A 85 3.91 8.49 17.61
N ALA A 86 4.82 9.27 17.02
CA ALA A 86 6.23 9.31 17.40
C ALA A 86 6.39 10.00 18.76
N ILE A 87 6.04 9.29 19.84
CA ILE A 87 6.31 9.67 21.22
C ILE A 87 7.14 8.53 21.83
N ASN A 88 8.40 8.85 22.15
CA ASN A 88 9.40 8.01 22.83
C ASN A 88 10.01 6.84 22.04
N PHE A 89 11.06 7.13 21.29
CA PHE A 89 12.25 6.29 21.40
C PHE A 89 13.03 6.80 22.61
N PRO A 90 13.19 6.03 23.70
CA PRO A 90 14.17 6.39 24.71
C PRO A 90 15.54 6.38 24.02
N GLU A 91 16.23 7.52 24.01
CA GLU A 91 17.63 7.58 23.58
C GLU A 91 18.41 6.62 24.50
N GLU A 92 19.00 5.56 23.91
CA GLU A 92 19.95 4.72 24.66
C GLU A 92 21.07 5.62 25.14
N LYS A 93 21.23 5.67 26.47
CA LYS A 93 22.17 6.53 27.17
C LYS A 93 23.55 5.88 27.27
#